data_AF-K9T7E8-F1
#
_entry.id   AF-K9T7E8-F1
#
_cell.length_a   1.000
_cell.length_b   1.000
_cell.length_c   1.000
_cell.angle_alpha   90.00
_cell.angle_beta   90.00
_cell.angle_gamma   90.00
#
_symmetry.space_group_name_H-M   'P 1'
#
loop_
_entity.id
_entity.type
_entity.pdbx_description
1 polymer ?
#
loop_
_entity_poly.entity_id
_entity_poly.type
_entity_poly.pdbx_seq_one_letter_code
_entity_poly.pdbx_strand_id
1 'polypeptide(L)'
;MPKKKLPSVREINLENIEYISSATEPPDPAIQAAIRQAIDARAETIRYYYNSVDLNSDRRSEVIIYAVGSSICGSGGCTLYVFEPRGATYSLIAKIPTTTNPIIISDEKTNGWNDLIILTEGGSLPPNYWRIRFDGNTYVDNRYTAESEIPDRTTITGKAVIANTIDPKTGIVLEDN
;
A
#
# COMPACT_ATOMS: atom_id res chain seq x y z
N MET A 1 2.27 -25.16 0.44
CA MET A 1 1.55 -24.29 1.40
C MET A 1 0.27 -23.82 0.72
N PRO A 2 -0.89 -23.77 1.39
CA PRO A 2 -2.08 -23.21 0.76
C PRO A 2 -1.78 -21.76 0.37
N LYS A 3 -2.02 -21.39 -0.90
CA LYS A 3 -1.95 -19.99 -1.33
C LYS A 3 -2.89 -19.20 -0.43
N LYS A 4 -2.36 -18.23 0.31
CA LYS A 4 -3.19 -17.33 1.13
C LYS A 4 -4.20 -16.67 0.19
N LYS A 5 -5.49 -16.90 0.43
CA LYS A 5 -6.56 -16.39 -0.43
C LYS A 5 -6.74 -14.90 -0.15
N LEU A 6 -6.76 -14.08 -1.20
CA LEU A 6 -7.04 -12.65 -1.09
C LEU A 6 -8.47 -12.44 -0.58
N PRO A 7 -8.76 -11.33 0.14
CA PRO A 7 -10.10 -11.07 0.68
C PRO A 7 -11.15 -11.04 -0.43
N SER A 8 -12.15 -11.91 -0.31
CA SER A 8 -13.25 -12.03 -1.26
C SER A 8 -14.35 -11.05 -0.88
N VAL A 9 -14.55 -10.03 -1.72
CA VAL A 9 -15.56 -8.97 -1.51
C VAL A 9 -16.42 -8.88 -2.77
N ARG A 10 -17.75 -8.91 -2.63
CA ARG A 10 -18.71 -8.65 -3.74
C ARG A 10 -18.43 -9.44 -5.02
N GLU A 11 -18.01 -10.70 -4.86
CA GLU A 11 -17.64 -11.59 -5.96
C GLU A 11 -16.54 -11.04 -6.90
N ILE A 12 -15.75 -10.05 -6.45
CA ILE A 12 -14.60 -9.53 -7.19
C ILE A 12 -13.57 -10.65 -7.37
N ASN A 13 -13.17 -10.88 -8.62
CA ASN A 13 -12.26 -11.96 -8.99
C ASN A 13 -10.81 -11.49 -8.91
N LEU A 14 -10.05 -12.13 -8.01
CA LEU A 14 -8.63 -11.90 -7.77
C LEU A 14 -7.79 -13.17 -8.04
N GLU A 15 -8.31 -14.17 -8.75
CA GLU A 15 -7.66 -15.48 -8.92
C GLU A 15 -6.33 -15.40 -9.67
N ASN A 16 -6.20 -14.43 -10.58
CA ASN A 16 -5.00 -14.23 -11.41
C ASN A 16 -4.03 -13.20 -10.82
N ILE A 17 -4.25 -12.75 -9.58
CA ILE A 17 -3.34 -11.82 -8.92
C ILE A 17 -2.12 -12.57 -8.41
N GLU A 18 -0.94 -12.10 -8.82
CA GLU A 18 0.32 -12.57 -8.24
C GLU A 18 0.43 -12.10 -6.79
N TYR A 19 0.79 -13.01 -5.88
CA TYR A 19 0.97 -12.69 -4.47
C TYR A 19 2.45 -12.44 -4.18
N ILE A 20 2.76 -11.28 -3.58
CA ILE A 20 4.11 -10.87 -3.24
C ILE A 20 4.15 -10.49 -1.75
N SER A 21 4.97 -11.23 -0.98
CA SER A 21 5.27 -10.87 0.41
C SER A 21 6.12 -9.60 0.45
N SER A 22 5.96 -8.83 1.52
CA SER A 22 6.88 -7.74 1.84
C SER A 22 8.31 -8.22 2.04
N ALA A 23 9.26 -7.34 1.76
CA ALA A 23 10.67 -7.57 2.04
C ALA A 23 10.92 -7.68 3.56
N THR A 24 11.89 -8.51 3.93
CA THR A 24 12.25 -8.77 5.33
C THR A 24 13.51 -8.02 5.77
N GLU A 25 14.36 -7.64 4.81
CA GLU A 25 15.59 -6.89 5.08
C GLU A 25 15.31 -5.37 5.05
N PRO A 26 16.00 -4.59 5.91
CA PRO A 26 15.91 -3.14 5.87
C PRO A 26 16.22 -2.59 4.48
N PRO A 27 15.44 -1.62 3.97
CA PRO A 27 15.70 -0.96 2.70
C PRO A 27 16.92 -0.03 2.81
N ASP A 28 17.30 0.54 1.67
CA ASP A 28 18.30 1.61 1.59
C ASP A 28 18.08 2.67 2.69
N PRO A 29 19.14 3.12 3.39
CA PRO A 29 19.03 4.15 4.43
C PRO A 29 18.30 5.43 3.99
N ALA A 30 18.37 5.80 2.72
CA ALA A 30 17.63 6.94 2.16
C ALA A 30 16.11 6.72 2.18
N ILE A 31 15.64 5.49 1.97
CA ILE A 31 14.22 5.12 2.11
C ILE A 31 13.81 5.25 3.58
N GLN A 32 14.61 4.72 4.51
CA GLN A 32 14.31 4.85 5.94
C GLN A 32 14.28 6.31 6.40
N ALA A 33 15.19 7.15 5.89
CA ALA A 33 15.18 8.58 6.15
C ALA A 33 13.90 9.26 5.62
N ALA A 34 13.43 8.89 4.42
CA ALA A 34 12.17 9.41 3.86
C ALA A 34 10.95 8.96 4.67
N ILE A 35 10.90 7.70 5.13
CA ILE A 35 9.85 7.20 6.02
C ILE A 35 9.82 8.01 7.32
N ARG A 36 10.97 8.22 7.95
CA ARG A 36 11.09 9.05 9.17
C ARG A 36 10.62 10.48 8.97
N GLN A 37 10.92 11.07 7.82
CA GLN A 37 10.46 12.42 7.51
C GLN A 37 8.94 12.50 7.33
N ALA A 38 8.32 11.45 6.78
CA ALA A 38 6.88 11.40 6.49
C ALA A 38 6.02 11.02 7.71
N ILE A 39 6.57 10.30 8.68
CA ILE A 39 5.86 9.81 9.85
C ILE A 39 6.11 10.72 11.06
N ASP A 40 5.06 11.42 11.49
CA ASP A 40 5.07 12.29 12.67
C ASP A 40 4.68 11.51 13.94
N ALA A 41 5.48 10.51 14.32
CA ALA A 41 5.20 9.62 15.45
C ALA A 41 6.47 9.30 16.27
N ARG A 42 7.17 10.35 16.73
CA ARG A 42 8.49 10.23 17.40
C ARG A 42 8.49 9.56 18.79
N ALA A 43 7.32 9.29 19.36
CA ALA A 43 7.19 8.79 20.73
C ALA A 43 6.83 7.30 20.84
N GLU A 44 6.73 6.59 19.72
CA GLU A 44 6.41 5.17 19.69
C GLU A 44 7.28 4.39 18.70
N THR A 45 7.44 3.09 18.93
CA THR A 45 8.10 2.21 17.97
C THR A 45 7.19 2.00 16.76
N ILE A 46 7.61 2.55 15.63
CA ILE A 46 6.98 2.28 14.34
C ILE A 46 7.65 1.08 13.69
N ARG A 47 6.82 0.20 13.14
CA ARG A 47 7.27 -0.84 12.21
C ARG A 47 6.69 -0.60 10.84
N TYR A 48 7.30 -1.17 9.83
CA TYR A 48 6.76 -1.10 8.48
C TYR A 48 7.04 -2.35 7.69
N TYR A 49 6.23 -2.53 6.66
CA TYR A 49 6.35 -3.55 5.64
C TYR A 49 6.45 -2.85 4.29
N TYR A 50 7.29 -3.37 3.39
CA TYR A 50 7.44 -2.72 2.09
C TYR A 50 7.65 -3.66 0.92
N ASN A 51 7.35 -3.14 -0.26
CA ASN A 51 7.77 -3.69 -1.54
C ASN A 51 8.22 -2.54 -2.45
N SER A 52 9.22 -2.82 -3.28
CA SER A 52 9.63 -1.94 -4.37
C SER A 52 8.94 -2.38 -5.66
N VAL A 53 8.25 -1.46 -6.34
CA VAL A 53 7.48 -1.74 -7.56
C VAL A 53 7.65 -0.56 -8.51
N ASP A 54 7.99 -0.83 -9.76
CA ASP A 54 7.95 0.17 -10.83
C ASP A 54 6.49 0.44 -11.21
N LEU A 55 5.92 1.52 -10.69
CA LEU A 55 4.52 1.91 -10.87
C LEU A 55 4.33 2.71 -12.16
N ASN A 56 5.35 3.41 -12.64
CA ASN A 56 5.25 4.30 -13.81
C ASN A 56 5.95 3.76 -15.07
N SER A 57 6.61 2.60 -14.97
CA SER A 57 7.39 1.95 -16.03
C SER A 57 8.62 2.75 -16.50
N ASP A 58 9.22 3.56 -15.62
CA ASP A 58 10.45 4.30 -15.89
C ASP A 58 11.74 3.50 -15.55
N ARG A 59 11.58 2.24 -15.10
CA ARG A 59 12.64 1.32 -14.65
C ARG A 59 13.30 1.70 -13.33
N ARG A 60 12.72 2.62 -12.56
CA ARG A 60 13.11 2.94 -11.19
C ARG A 60 11.92 2.61 -10.30
N SER A 61 12.08 1.62 -9.44
CA SER A 61 10.99 1.20 -8.58
C SER A 61 10.63 2.26 -7.54
N GLU A 62 9.36 2.61 -7.46
CA GLU A 62 8.77 3.25 -6.30
C GLU A 62 8.74 2.29 -5.11
N VAL A 63 8.56 2.86 -3.92
CA VAL A 63 8.52 2.11 -2.67
C VAL A 63 7.17 2.27 -2.02
N ILE A 64 6.49 1.16 -1.82
CA ILE A 64 5.19 1.08 -1.15
C ILE A 64 5.44 0.65 0.29
N ILE A 65 5.07 1.50 1.25
CA ILE A 65 5.28 1.29 2.68
C ILE A 65 3.93 1.17 3.38
N TYR A 66 3.69 0.05 4.06
CA TYR A 66 2.59 -0.09 5.01
C TYR A 66 3.14 0.06 6.43
N ALA A 67 2.91 1.23 7.04
CA ALA A 67 3.44 1.57 8.35
C ALA A 67 2.46 1.15 9.46
N VAL A 68 2.98 0.53 10.50
CA VAL A 68 2.24 -0.06 11.61
C VAL A 68 2.75 0.54 12.93
N GLY A 69 1.83 1.14 13.67
CA GLY A 69 2.08 1.75 14.98
C GLY A 69 0.76 2.15 15.63
N SER A 70 0.70 2.27 16.95
CA SER A 70 -0.54 2.61 17.65
C SER A 70 -1.08 3.98 17.30
N SER A 71 -0.22 4.95 16.98
CA SER A 71 -0.61 6.29 16.52
C SER A 71 -0.91 6.35 15.01
N ILE A 72 -0.49 5.34 14.24
CA ILE A 72 -0.63 5.27 12.78
C ILE A 72 -1.84 4.44 12.36
N CYS A 73 -2.17 3.40 13.13
CA CYS A 73 -3.24 2.46 12.83
C CYS A 73 -4.52 2.83 13.58
N GLY A 74 -5.66 2.65 12.91
CA GLY A 74 -6.99 2.74 13.50
C GLY A 74 -7.80 1.47 13.25
N SER A 75 -9.10 1.53 13.55
CA SER A 75 -10.02 0.40 13.35
C SER A 75 -10.23 0.01 11.88
N GLY A 76 -9.95 0.94 10.95
CA GLY A 76 -10.01 0.72 9.50
C GLY A 76 -8.66 0.36 8.86
N GLY A 77 -7.66 -0.04 9.66
CA GLY A 77 -6.33 -0.40 9.18
C GLY A 77 -5.28 0.70 9.39
N CYS A 78 -4.14 0.57 8.71
CA CYS A 78 -2.97 1.42 8.92
C CYS A 78 -2.66 2.30 7.70
N THR A 79 -1.65 3.16 7.83
CA THR A 79 -1.34 4.14 6.78
C THR A 79 -0.39 3.55 5.75
N LEU A 80 -0.78 3.69 4.48
CA LEU A 80 0.03 3.42 3.29
C LEU A 80 0.77 4.68 2.87
N TYR A 81 2.05 4.53 2.53
CA TYR A 81 2.86 5.57 1.92
C TYR A 81 3.42 5.07 0.59
N VAL A 82 3.52 5.95 -0.40
CA VAL A 82 4.18 5.69 -1.68
C VAL A 82 5.29 6.71 -1.85
N PHE A 83 6.49 6.24 -2.13
CA PHE A 83 7.67 7.07 -2.35
C PHE A 83 8.25 6.86 -3.74
N GLU A 84 8.66 7.95 -4.39
CA GLU A 84 9.33 7.94 -5.69
C GLU A 84 10.82 8.28 -5.55
N PRO A 85 11.71 7.53 -6.22
CA PRO A 85 13.13 7.84 -6.23
C PRO A 85 13.42 9.16 -6.95
N ARG A 86 14.16 10.05 -6.29
CA ARG A 86 14.66 11.33 -6.82
C ARG A 86 16.19 11.38 -6.70
N GLY A 87 16.86 10.68 -7.60
CA GLY A 87 18.32 10.53 -7.54
C GLY A 87 18.73 9.71 -6.32
N ALA A 88 19.40 10.32 -5.35
CA ALA A 88 19.83 9.68 -4.11
C ALA A 88 18.82 9.81 -2.95
N THR A 89 17.69 10.46 -3.18
CA THR A 89 16.64 10.66 -2.16
C THR A 89 15.31 10.07 -2.64
N TYR A 90 14.31 10.10 -1.75
CA TYR A 90 12.95 9.65 -2.06
C TYR A 90 11.97 10.76 -1.70
N SER A 91 11.01 11.02 -2.58
CA SER A 91 9.93 11.98 -2.35
C SER A 91 8.63 11.26 -2.03
N LEU A 92 7.88 11.78 -1.05
CA LEU A 92 6.56 11.26 -0.72
C LEU A 92 5.58 11.62 -1.84
N ILE A 93 4.99 10.61 -2.46
CA ILE A 93 3.98 10.76 -3.51
C ILE A 93 2.58 10.69 -2.95
N ALA A 94 2.33 9.78 -2.00
CA ALA A 94 1.01 9.62 -1.42
C ALA A 94 1.11 9.14 0.02
N LYS A 95 0.18 9.63 0.85
CA LYS A 95 -0.09 9.16 2.20
C LYS A 95 -1.58 8.85 2.29
N ILE A 96 -1.92 7.58 2.41
CA ILE A 96 -3.30 7.09 2.40
C ILE A 96 -3.56 6.41 3.74
N PRO A 97 -4.34 7.02 4.66
CA PRO A 97 -4.63 6.43 5.96
C PRO A 97 -5.61 5.26 5.85
N THR A 98 -5.80 4.50 6.94
CA THR A 98 -6.89 3.50 7.06
C THR A 98 -7.00 2.55 5.87
N THR A 99 -5.88 1.96 5.48
CA THR A 99 -5.78 0.94 4.44
C THR A 99 -5.57 -0.41 5.08
N THR A 100 -6.01 -1.48 4.41
CA THR A 100 -5.73 -2.84 4.82
C THR A 100 -4.92 -3.53 3.73
N ASN A 101 -3.92 -4.31 4.14
CA ASN A 101 -3.17 -5.15 3.23
C ASN A 101 -4.02 -6.35 2.74
N PRO A 102 -3.74 -6.88 1.53
CA PRO A 102 -2.72 -6.45 0.58
C PRO A 102 -3.08 -5.17 -0.16
N ILE A 103 -2.07 -4.52 -0.74
CA ILE A 103 -2.27 -3.45 -1.72
C ILE A 103 -2.14 -4.07 -3.11
N ILE A 104 -3.17 -3.94 -3.94
CA ILE A 104 -3.15 -4.47 -5.30
C ILE A 104 -2.62 -3.39 -6.24
N ILE A 105 -1.60 -3.73 -7.01
CA ILE A 105 -1.08 -2.94 -8.12
C ILE A 105 -1.76 -3.47 -9.37
N SER A 106 -2.71 -2.70 -9.90
CA SER A 106 -3.46 -3.09 -11.08
C SER A 106 -2.58 -2.99 -12.33
N ASP A 107 -2.82 -3.84 -13.33
CA ASP A 107 -2.23 -3.66 -14.66
C ASP A 107 -2.82 -2.45 -15.41
N GLU A 108 -3.98 -1.95 -14.98
CA GLU A 108 -4.53 -0.67 -15.46
C GLU A 108 -3.68 0.51 -14.98
N LYS A 109 -3.61 1.54 -15.82
CA LYS A 109 -2.84 2.76 -15.55
C LYS A 109 -3.65 4.03 -15.77
N THR A 110 -3.46 5.00 -14.89
CA THR A 110 -3.93 6.38 -15.05
C THR A 110 -2.74 7.32 -15.04
N ASN A 111 -2.67 8.24 -16.00
CA ASN A 111 -1.56 9.21 -16.12
C ASN A 111 -0.16 8.56 -16.15
N GLY A 112 -0.05 7.36 -16.73
CA GLY A 112 1.20 6.60 -16.87
C GLY A 112 1.57 5.73 -15.66
N TRP A 113 0.85 5.85 -14.54
CA TRP A 113 1.08 5.11 -13.30
C TRP A 113 0.06 3.99 -13.11
N ASN A 114 0.50 2.84 -12.61
CA ASN A 114 -0.39 1.74 -12.22
C ASN A 114 -1.38 2.21 -11.16
N ASP A 115 -2.65 1.90 -11.36
CA ASP A 115 -3.69 2.19 -10.39
C ASP A 115 -3.49 1.30 -9.15
N LEU A 116 -3.65 1.88 -7.97
CA LEU A 116 -3.66 1.12 -6.72
C LEU A 116 -5.09 0.71 -6.40
N ILE A 117 -5.29 -0.53 -5.96
CA ILE A 117 -6.57 -0.99 -5.45
C ILE A 117 -6.40 -1.34 -3.97
N ILE A 118 -7.12 -0.60 -3.14
CA ILE A 118 -7.01 -0.62 -1.69
C ILE A 118 -8.26 -1.26 -1.10
N LEU A 119 -8.06 -2.20 -0.18
CA LEU A 119 -9.11 -2.72 0.67
C LEU A 119 -9.30 -1.80 1.88
N THR A 120 -10.55 -1.44 2.15
CA THR A 120 -10.96 -0.98 3.47
C THR A 120 -11.74 -2.09 4.14
N GLU A 121 -11.32 -2.51 5.32
CA GLU A 121 -12.06 -3.44 6.18
C GLU A 121 -11.94 -3.01 7.64
N GLY A 122 -12.90 -3.42 8.46
CA GLY A 122 -13.04 -2.93 9.82
C GLY A 122 -13.75 -1.56 9.89
N GLY A 123 -13.99 -1.08 11.11
CA GLY A 123 -14.84 0.10 11.34
C GLY A 123 -16.34 -0.21 11.22
N SER A 124 -17.13 0.77 10.77
CA SER A 124 -18.60 0.68 10.71
C SER A 124 -19.17 0.36 9.33
N LEU A 125 -18.34 0.39 8.28
CA LEU A 125 -18.75 0.11 6.91
C LEU A 125 -18.38 -1.32 6.49
N PRO A 126 -19.15 -1.96 5.59
CA PRO A 126 -18.76 -3.24 5.01
C PRO A 126 -17.42 -3.15 4.27
N PRO A 127 -16.64 -4.25 4.22
CA PRO A 127 -15.41 -4.28 3.43
C PRO A 127 -15.64 -3.93 1.96
N ASN A 128 -14.75 -3.13 1.38
CA ASN A 128 -14.85 -2.72 -0.02
C ASN A 128 -13.47 -2.47 -0.65
N TYR A 129 -13.39 -2.66 -1.97
CA TYR A 129 -12.21 -2.32 -2.76
C TYR A 129 -12.40 -0.98 -3.47
N TRP A 130 -11.35 -0.17 -3.44
CA TRP A 130 -11.34 1.16 -4.04
C TRP A 130 -10.13 1.33 -4.95
N ARG A 131 -10.36 1.83 -6.16
CA ARG A 131 -9.35 2.21 -7.12
C ARG A 131 -8.87 3.63 -6.85
N ILE A 132 -7.59 3.76 -6.56
CA ILE A 132 -6.88 5.00 -6.30
C ILE A 132 -5.99 5.28 -7.50
N ARG A 133 -6.24 6.41 -8.15
CA ARG A 133 -5.61 6.81 -9.40
C ARG A 133 -4.59 7.93 -9.17
N PHE A 134 -3.54 7.93 -9.97
CA PHE A 134 -2.58 9.01 -9.99
C PHE A 134 -3.10 10.18 -10.82
N ASP A 135 -3.10 11.40 -10.29
CA ASP A 135 -3.63 12.60 -10.97
C ASP A 135 -2.59 13.36 -11.81
N GLY A 136 -1.35 12.87 -11.83
CA GLY A 136 -0.19 13.57 -12.41
C GLY A 136 0.80 14.06 -11.35
N ASN A 137 0.38 14.16 -10.08
CA ASN A 137 1.22 14.57 -8.95
C ASN A 137 1.15 13.59 -7.77
N THR A 138 -0.02 13.04 -7.45
CA THR A 138 -0.25 12.16 -6.29
C THR A 138 -1.29 11.08 -6.58
N TYR A 139 -1.32 10.03 -5.76
CA TYR A 139 -2.45 9.12 -5.70
C TYR A 139 -3.59 9.77 -4.89
N VAL A 140 -4.69 10.08 -5.54
CA VAL A 140 -5.81 10.80 -4.93
C VAL A 140 -6.65 9.84 -4.11
N ASP A 141 -6.68 10.01 -2.79
CA ASP A 141 -7.57 9.27 -1.90
C ASP A 141 -9.02 9.79 -2.04
N ASN A 142 -9.73 9.25 -3.03
CA ASN A 142 -11.14 9.50 -3.30
C ASN A 142 -12.02 8.29 -2.93
N ARG A 143 -11.60 7.49 -1.94
CA ARG A 143 -12.42 6.38 -1.42
C ARG A 143 -13.78 6.90 -0.95
N TYR A 144 -14.78 6.01 -0.91
CA TYR A 144 -16.17 6.35 -0.57
C TYR A 144 -16.88 7.21 -1.61
N THR A 145 -16.37 7.24 -2.84
CA THR A 145 -17.04 7.83 -4.00
C THR A 145 -17.40 6.74 -5.01
N ALA A 146 -18.43 6.98 -5.81
CA ALA A 146 -18.85 6.04 -6.86
C ALA A 146 -17.78 5.86 -7.95
N GLU A 147 -16.89 6.83 -8.15
CA GLU A 147 -15.84 6.79 -9.17
C GLU A 147 -14.68 5.84 -8.82
N SER A 148 -14.38 5.72 -7.52
CA SER A 148 -13.30 4.87 -7.03
C SER A 148 -13.78 3.48 -6.61
N GLU A 149 -15.07 3.30 -6.35
CA GLU A 149 -15.62 2.00 -5.99
C GLU A 149 -15.41 0.96 -7.10
N ILE A 150 -14.83 -0.20 -6.75
CA ILE A 150 -14.76 -1.33 -7.67
C ILE A 150 -16.15 -2.00 -7.76
N PRO A 151 -16.75 -2.11 -8.95
CA PRO A 151 -18.04 -2.78 -9.10
C PRO A 151 -17.99 -4.27 -8.74
N ASP A 152 -19.12 -4.83 -8.30
CA ASP A 152 -19.30 -6.26 -8.05
C ASP A 152 -18.89 -7.09 -9.26
N ARG A 153 -18.35 -8.28 -9.00
CA ARG A 153 -17.96 -9.25 -10.05
C ARG A 153 -16.91 -8.73 -11.04
N THR A 154 -16.23 -7.63 -10.73
CA THR A 154 -15.08 -7.15 -11.51
C THR A 154 -13.93 -8.14 -11.42
N THR A 155 -13.27 -8.42 -12.55
CA THR A 155 -12.00 -9.16 -12.55
C THR A 155 -10.85 -8.17 -12.53
N ILE A 156 -9.97 -8.29 -11.53
CA ILE A 156 -8.78 -7.46 -11.41
C ILE A 156 -7.57 -8.28 -11.83
N THR A 157 -6.68 -7.64 -12.59
CA THR A 157 -5.38 -8.17 -13.03
C THR A 157 -4.25 -7.32 -12.45
N GLY A 158 -3.11 -7.98 -12.20
CA GLY A 158 -1.93 -7.37 -11.60
C GLY A 158 -1.36 -8.19 -10.46
N LYS A 159 -0.82 -7.50 -9.45
CA LYS A 159 -0.09 -8.13 -8.33
C LYS A 159 -0.49 -7.53 -6.99
N ALA A 160 -0.61 -8.37 -5.97
CA ALA A 160 -0.83 -7.98 -4.59
C ALA A 160 0.52 -7.91 -3.87
N VAL A 161 0.86 -6.74 -3.35
CA VAL A 161 2.06 -6.52 -2.54
C VAL A 161 1.69 -6.40 -1.06
N ILE A 162 2.68 -6.60 -0.19
CA ILE A 162 2.49 -6.63 1.27
C ILE A 162 1.42 -7.68 1.65
N ALA A 163 1.40 -8.79 0.90
CA ALA A 163 0.30 -9.73 0.97
C ALA A 163 0.42 -10.74 2.12
N ASN A 164 1.59 -10.79 2.77
CA ASN A 164 1.83 -11.53 4.00
C ASN A 164 0.96 -11.04 5.16
N THR A 165 0.87 -11.87 6.20
CA THR A 165 0.18 -11.46 7.42
C THR A 165 0.97 -10.35 8.08
N ILE A 166 0.27 -9.31 8.51
CA ILE A 166 0.85 -8.20 9.26
C ILE A 166 0.77 -8.57 10.73
N ASP A 167 1.93 -8.66 11.36
CA ASP A 167 2.06 -8.78 12.81
C ASP A 167 2.76 -7.51 13.34
N PRO A 168 2.13 -6.76 14.27
CA PRO A 168 2.75 -5.59 14.91
C PRO A 168 4.11 -5.84 15.57
N LYS A 169 4.56 -7.09 15.68
CA LYS A 169 5.86 -7.49 16.26
C LYS A 169 6.92 -7.88 15.23
N THR A 170 6.56 -8.14 13.96
CA THR A 170 7.48 -8.73 12.97
C THR A 170 7.90 -7.81 11.83
N GLY A 171 7.24 -6.67 11.63
CA GLY A 171 7.67 -5.68 10.63
C GLY A 171 9.05 -5.10 10.95
N ILE A 172 9.70 -4.51 9.95
CA ILE A 172 11.01 -3.87 10.11
C ILE A 172 10.84 -2.68 11.04
N VAL A 173 11.70 -2.57 12.06
CA VAL A 173 11.68 -1.43 12.99
C VAL A 173 12.16 -0.20 12.24
N LEU A 174 11.42 0.90 12.36
CA LEU A 174 11.91 2.21 11.97
C LEU A 174 12.85 2.69 13.06
N GLU A 175 14.16 2.52 12.87
CA GLU A 175 15.17 2.88 13.87
C GLU A 175 15.23 4.39 14.08
N ASP A 176 15.38 4.79 15.35
CA ASP A 176 15.82 6.13 15.75
C ASP A 176 17.34 6.20 15.49
N ASN A 177 17.77 7.06 14.56
CA ASN A 177 19.20 7.28 14.31
C ASN A 177 19.89 7.95 15.50
#